data_AF-A0A6P8XW49-F1
#
_entry.id   AF-A0A6P8XW49-F1
#
_cell.length_a   1.000
_cell.length_b   1.000
_cell.length_c   1.000
_cell.angle_alpha   90.00
_cell.angle_beta   90.00
_cell.angle_gamma   90.00
#
_symmetry.space_group_name_H-M   'P 1'
#
loop_
_entity.id
_entity.type
_entity.pdbx_description
1 polymer ?
#
loop_
_entity_poly.entity_id
_entity_poly.type
_entity_poly.pdbx_seq_one_letter_code
_entity_poly.pdbx_strand_id
1 'polypeptide(L)'
;MSVTKNNGLIKLVRKQISGGFEKKESISTPQARFEKLGTIYSRTTGLIKSGVIPSSEIPIWYSLYKTFPPKYEPKYKRPPLEVEVKEIYYPEDKRRASTKQWPVLNLNGTTPAENVEKPQHSVSDLIAEADSL
;
A
#
# COMPACT_ATOMS: atom_id res chain seq x y z
N MET A 1 78.06 -0.39 2.16
CA MET A 1 77.16 -0.45 1.00
C MET A 1 75.97 0.46 1.27
N SER A 2 75.85 1.56 0.51
CA SER A 2 74.85 2.61 0.72
C SER A 2 73.59 2.29 -0.09
N VAL A 3 72.47 2.07 0.60
CA VAL A 3 71.16 1.86 -0.04
C VAL A 3 70.54 3.24 -0.27
N THR A 4 70.76 3.78 -1.46
CA THR A 4 70.16 5.04 -1.90
C THR A 4 68.66 4.86 -2.12
N LYS A 5 67.91 5.81 -1.58
CA LYS A 5 66.46 5.83 -1.39
C LYS A 5 65.67 5.83 -2.71
N ASN A 6 64.80 4.83 -2.91
CA ASN A 6 63.78 4.83 -3.96
C ASN A 6 62.57 5.70 -3.55
N ASN A 7 62.78 7.01 -3.41
CA ASN A 7 61.76 7.99 -2.99
C ASN A 7 60.79 8.41 -4.12
N GLY A 8 61.01 7.96 -5.36
CA GLY A 8 60.13 8.26 -6.50
C GLY A 8 58.89 7.38 -6.57
N LEU A 9 59.04 6.07 -6.29
CA LEU A 9 57.96 5.09 -6.34
C LEU A 9 56.90 5.32 -5.25
N ILE A 10 57.32 5.70 -4.04
CA ILE A 10 56.39 5.98 -2.93
C ILE A 10 55.54 7.23 -3.20
N LYS A 11 56.09 8.24 -3.89
CA LYS A 11 55.34 9.44 -4.31
C LYS A 11 54.35 9.14 -5.43
N LEU A 12 54.68 8.20 -6.33
CA LEU A 12 53.81 7.82 -7.44
C LEU A 12 52.59 7.03 -6.96
N VAL A 13 52.76 6.15 -5.98
CA VAL A 13 51.65 5.36 -5.39
C VAL A 13 50.70 6.26 -4.58
N ARG A 14 51.22 7.27 -3.85
CA ARG A 14 50.36 8.20 -3.09
C ARG A 14 49.59 9.20 -3.96
N LYS A 15 50.15 9.63 -5.10
CA LYS A 15 49.48 10.57 -6.02
C LYS A 15 48.31 9.92 -6.79
N GLN A 16 48.29 8.59 -6.88
CA GLN A 16 47.14 7.85 -7.42
C GLN A 16 45.98 7.70 -6.41
N ILE A 17 46.22 7.94 -5.11
CA ILE A 17 45.18 7.84 -4.07
C ILE A 17 44.58 9.24 -3.75
N SER A 18 45.19 10.32 -4.25
CA SER A 18 44.68 11.69 -4.06
C SER A 18 43.61 12.12 -5.08
N GLY A 19 43.19 11.22 -5.97
CA GLY A 19 41.94 11.41 -6.71
C GLY A 19 40.80 11.22 -5.74
N GLY A 20 40.35 12.31 -5.13
CA GLY A 20 39.24 12.33 -4.18
C GLY A 20 38.11 11.44 -4.69
N PHE A 21 37.72 10.47 -3.87
CA PHE A 21 36.44 9.79 -4.03
C PHE A 21 35.37 10.84 -3.71
N GLU A 22 35.08 11.68 -4.71
CA GLU A 22 33.88 12.49 -4.73
C GLU A 22 32.75 11.52 -4.41
N LYS A 23 32.06 11.76 -3.29
CA LYS A 23 30.79 11.11 -3.00
C LYS A 23 29.87 11.48 -4.15
N LYS A 24 29.82 10.61 -5.16
CA LYS A 24 28.82 10.68 -6.22
C LYS A 24 27.47 10.67 -5.51
N GLU A 25 26.75 11.77 -5.69
CA GLU A 25 25.42 11.99 -5.14
C GLU A 25 24.53 10.77 -5.39
N SER A 26 23.83 10.36 -4.33
CA SER A 26 22.79 9.32 -4.28
C SER A 26 22.96 8.23 -5.34
N ILE A 27 23.72 7.19 -5.03
CA ILE A 27 23.71 5.98 -5.84
C ILE A 27 22.26 5.49 -5.81
N SER A 28 21.58 5.65 -6.95
CA SER A 28 20.28 5.05 -7.20
C SER A 28 20.37 3.60 -6.75
N THR A 29 19.69 3.28 -5.64
CA THR A 29 19.69 1.95 -5.04
C THR A 29 19.57 0.94 -6.18
N PRO A 30 20.48 -0.04 -6.34
CA PRO A 30 20.35 -1.02 -7.39
C PRO A 30 18.98 -1.68 -7.22
N GLN A 31 18.05 -1.29 -8.08
CA GLN A 31 16.65 -1.68 -7.99
C GLN A 31 16.62 -3.14 -8.40
N ALA A 32 16.73 -4.06 -7.44
CA ALA A 32 16.66 -5.49 -7.69
C ALA A 32 15.26 -5.83 -8.25
N ARG A 33 15.11 -5.81 -9.58
CA ARG A 33 13.89 -6.14 -10.33
C ARG A 33 13.70 -7.66 -10.42
N PHE A 34 13.69 -8.29 -9.26
CA PHE A 34 13.47 -9.73 -9.08
C PHE A 34 12.20 -9.96 -8.28
N GLU A 35 11.05 -9.55 -8.82
CA GLU A 35 9.75 -9.72 -8.17
C GLU A 35 9.39 -11.18 -7.90
N LYS A 36 9.89 -12.11 -8.71
CA LYS A 36 9.65 -13.55 -8.55
C LYS A 36 10.49 -14.20 -7.44
N LEU A 37 11.56 -13.55 -6.99
CA LEU A 37 12.50 -14.10 -6.00
C LEU A 37 12.31 -13.43 -4.64
N GLY A 38 11.72 -14.16 -3.70
CA GLY A 38 11.51 -13.70 -2.32
C GLY A 38 10.52 -12.53 -2.22
N THR A 39 10.59 -11.79 -1.11
CA THR A 39 9.76 -10.60 -0.86
C THR A 39 10.59 -9.34 -1.03
N ILE A 40 9.93 -8.18 -1.06
CA ILE A 40 10.66 -6.90 -1.02
C ILE A 40 11.53 -6.78 0.25
N TYR A 41 11.03 -7.30 1.38
CA TYR A 41 11.69 -7.21 2.67
C TYR A 41 12.93 -8.11 2.73
N SER A 42 12.84 -9.36 2.26
CA SER A 42 13.99 -10.26 2.26
C SER A 42 15.11 -9.75 1.34
N ARG A 43 14.74 -9.16 0.19
CA ARG A 43 15.69 -8.57 -0.76
C ARG A 43 16.40 -7.35 -0.18
N THR A 44 15.65 -6.39 0.37
CA THR A 44 16.28 -5.20 0.98
C THR A 44 17.12 -5.58 2.20
N THR A 45 16.65 -6.51 3.04
CA THR A 45 17.43 -7.02 4.17
C THR A 45 18.74 -7.65 3.71
N GLY A 46 18.72 -8.42 2.62
CA GLY A 46 19.93 -8.99 2.02
C GLY A 46 20.91 -7.93 1.55
N LEU A 47 20.42 -6.91 0.84
CA LEU A 47 21.23 -5.79 0.34
C LEU A 47 21.83 -4.93 1.47
N ILE A 48 21.09 -4.75 2.57
CA ILE A 48 21.58 -4.07 3.78
C ILE A 48 22.66 -4.91 4.45
N LYS A 49 22.43 -6.23 4.61
CA LYS A 49 23.40 -7.15 5.23
C LYS A 49 24.68 -7.31 4.42
N SER A 50 24.61 -7.25 3.10
CA SER A 50 25.76 -7.31 2.21
C SER A 50 26.52 -5.97 2.12
N GLY A 51 26.04 -4.91 2.78
CA GLY A 51 26.65 -3.57 2.74
C GLY A 51 26.50 -2.85 1.40
N VAL A 52 25.63 -3.32 0.51
CA VAL A 52 25.35 -2.68 -0.79
C VAL A 52 24.53 -1.41 -0.59
N ILE A 53 23.59 -1.44 0.35
CA ILE A 53 22.82 -0.26 0.78
C ILE A 53 23.47 0.28 2.05
N PRO A 54 24.04 1.50 2.04
CA PRO A 54 24.56 2.13 3.25
C PRO A 54 23.43 2.44 4.24
N SER A 55 23.75 2.56 5.53
CA SER A 55 22.75 2.81 6.58
C SER A 55 21.92 4.08 6.37
N SER A 56 22.48 5.09 5.71
CA SER A 56 21.80 6.34 5.35
C SER A 56 20.78 6.20 4.21
N GLU A 57 20.90 5.16 3.39
CA GLU A 57 20.02 4.91 2.23
C GLU A 57 19.03 3.77 2.50
N ILE A 58 18.88 3.35 3.76
CA ILE A 58 17.84 2.41 4.14
C ILE A 58 16.47 3.05 3.84
N PRO A 59 15.57 2.37 3.10
CA PRO A 59 14.26 2.92 2.79
C PRO A 59 13.43 3.21 4.05
N ILE A 60 12.70 4.33 4.05
CA ILE A 60 11.87 4.76 5.19
C ILE A 60 10.86 3.68 5.61
N TRP A 61 10.28 2.96 4.65
CA TRP A 61 9.30 1.90 4.94
C TRP A 61 9.91 0.68 5.65
N TYR A 62 11.23 0.48 5.60
CA TYR A 62 11.88 -0.73 6.14
C TYR A 62 11.69 -0.85 7.66
N SER A 63 11.77 0.28 8.37
CA SER A 63 11.53 0.32 9.82
C SER A 63 10.08 -0.06 10.14
N LEU A 64 9.12 0.53 9.43
CA LEU A 64 7.69 0.22 9.57
C LEU A 64 7.39 -1.26 9.30
N TYR A 65 7.95 -1.84 8.24
CA TYR A 65 7.77 -3.26 7.94
C TYR A 65 8.38 -4.14 9.04
N LYS A 66 9.54 -3.75 9.58
CA LYS A 66 10.21 -4.48 10.66
C LYS A 66 9.43 -4.43 11.98
N THR A 67 8.80 -3.30 12.30
CA THR A 67 8.01 -3.13 13.54
C THR A 67 6.63 -3.76 13.42
N PHE A 68 5.99 -3.62 12.25
CA PHE A 68 4.63 -4.07 11.99
C PHE A 68 4.60 -4.96 10.73
N PRO A 69 5.15 -6.20 10.82
CA PRO A 69 5.14 -7.09 9.68
C PRO A 69 3.70 -7.46 9.30
N PRO A 70 3.40 -7.62 8.00
CA PRO A 70 2.08 -8.04 7.56
C PRO A 70 1.77 -9.47 8.04
N LYS A 71 0.49 -9.78 8.27
CA LYS A 71 0.04 -11.13 8.67
C LYS A 71 0.53 -12.22 7.71
N TYR A 72 0.57 -11.91 6.41
CA TYR A 72 1.10 -12.80 5.39
C TYR A 72 2.14 -12.07 4.56
N GLU A 73 3.28 -12.73 4.34
CA GLU A 73 4.32 -12.19 3.49
C GLU A 73 3.87 -12.04 2.02
N PRO A 74 4.24 -10.94 1.35
CA PRO A 74 3.89 -10.69 -0.05
C PRO A 74 4.78 -11.52 -0.99
N LYS A 75 4.51 -12.82 -1.06
CA LYS A 75 5.19 -13.76 -1.96
C LYS A 75 4.59 -13.70 -3.36
N TYR A 76 5.42 -13.75 -4.40
CA TYR A 76 4.97 -13.79 -5.79
C TYR A 76 4.06 -14.99 -6.07
N LYS A 77 4.44 -16.18 -5.58
CA LYS A 77 3.66 -17.42 -5.74
C LYS A 77 2.80 -17.70 -4.50
N ARG A 78 1.89 -16.79 -4.17
CA ARG A 78 0.87 -17.08 -3.14
C ARG A 78 -0.18 -18.02 -3.75
N PRO A 79 -0.40 -19.22 -3.19
CA PRO A 79 -1.47 -20.08 -3.69
C PRO A 79 -2.82 -19.39 -3.48
N PRO A 80 -3.78 -19.54 -4.42
CA PRO A 80 -5.14 -19.09 -4.21
C PRO A 80 -5.71 -19.81 -2.98
N LEU A 81 -6.51 -19.09 -2.19
CA LEU A 81 -7.24 -19.71 -1.10
C LEU A 81 -8.45 -20.44 -1.72
N GLU A 82 -8.48 -21.76 -1.63
CA GLU A 82 -9.65 -22.57 -1.98
C GLU A 82 -10.70 -22.41 -0.87
N VAL A 83 -11.40 -21.28 -0.88
CA VAL A 83 -12.50 -20.99 0.05
C VAL A 83 -13.76 -20.82 -0.77
N GLU A 84 -14.74 -21.67 -0.50
CA GLU A 84 -16.09 -21.52 -1.04
C GLU A 84 -16.75 -20.28 -0.42
N VAL A 85 -17.08 -19.30 -1.25
CA VAL A 85 -17.76 -18.08 -0.81
C VAL A 85 -19.23 -18.42 -0.59
N LYS A 86 -19.66 -18.41 0.68
CA LYS A 86 -21.05 -18.67 1.05
C LYS A 86 -21.90 -17.44 0.79
N GLU A 87 -23.10 -17.67 0.26
CA GLU A 87 -24.12 -16.64 0.17
C GLU A 87 -24.55 -16.21 1.58
N ILE A 88 -24.68 -14.89 1.77
CA ILE A 88 -25.04 -14.30 3.06
C ILE A 88 -26.54 -14.02 3.02
N TYR A 89 -27.30 -14.78 3.79
CA TYR A 89 -28.73 -14.61 3.96
C TYR A 89 -29.07 -14.25 5.40
N TYR A 90 -29.91 -13.23 5.58
CA TYR A 90 -30.41 -12.82 6.87
C TYR A 90 -31.87 -13.23 7.07
N PRO A 91 -32.34 -13.43 8.31
CA PRO A 91 -33.73 -13.81 8.59
C PRO A 91 -34.75 -12.82 7.99
N GLU A 92 -34.43 -11.53 7.97
CA GLU A 92 -35.28 -10.48 7.40
C GLU A 92 -35.37 -10.52 5.88
N ASP A 93 -34.43 -11.17 5.18
CA ASP A 93 -34.48 -11.28 3.71
C ASP A 93 -35.71 -12.07 3.25
N LYS A 94 -36.23 -12.98 4.08
CA LYS A 94 -37.52 -13.65 3.83
C LYS A 94 -38.67 -12.66 3.73
N ARG A 95 -38.70 -11.67 4.64
CA ARG A 95 -39.69 -10.59 4.59
C ARG A 95 -39.39 -9.69 3.39
N ARG A 96 -38.12 -9.39 3.12
CA ARG A 96 -37.77 -8.50 2.01
C ARG A 96 -38.16 -9.09 0.64
N ALA A 97 -37.98 -10.40 0.45
CA ALA A 97 -38.37 -11.10 -0.76
C ALA A 97 -39.89 -11.10 -1.01
N SER A 98 -40.70 -11.04 0.05
CA SER A 98 -42.16 -11.01 -0.05
C SER A 98 -42.74 -9.63 -0.40
N THR A 99 -41.98 -8.56 -0.20
CA THR A 99 -42.43 -7.19 -0.44
C THR A 99 -42.40 -6.86 -1.94
N LYS A 100 -43.53 -6.44 -2.49
CA LYS A 100 -43.67 -6.13 -3.93
C LYS A 100 -43.11 -4.76 -4.34
N GLN A 101 -43.05 -3.80 -3.42
CA GLN A 101 -42.63 -2.42 -3.69
C GLN A 101 -41.76 -1.91 -2.56
N TRP A 102 -40.60 -1.36 -2.92
CA TRP A 102 -39.67 -0.74 -1.99
C TRP A 102 -39.63 0.77 -2.24
N PRO A 103 -39.60 1.60 -1.19
CA PRO A 103 -39.31 3.01 -1.36
C PRO A 103 -37.90 3.18 -1.94
N VAL A 104 -37.69 4.25 -2.70
CA VAL A 104 -36.36 4.65 -3.16
C VAL A 104 -35.54 5.04 -1.93
N LEU A 105 -34.38 4.40 -1.76
CA LEU A 105 -33.49 4.62 -0.62
C LEU A 105 -32.33 5.53 -1.01
N ASN A 106 -32.06 6.54 -0.18
CA ASN A 106 -30.87 7.35 -0.29
C ASN A 106 -29.70 6.63 0.40
N LEU A 107 -28.77 6.06 -0.37
CA LEU A 107 -27.63 5.29 0.14
C LEU A 107 -26.56 6.14 0.86
N ASN A 108 -26.68 7.47 0.77
CA ASN A 108 -25.74 8.41 1.38
C ASN A 108 -26.13 8.77 2.83
N GLY A 109 -27.36 8.47 3.24
CA GLY A 109 -27.85 8.71 4.60
C GLY A 109 -27.25 7.70 5.58
N THR A 110 -26.79 8.17 6.73
CA THR A 110 -26.18 7.30 7.75
C THR A 110 -27.19 6.76 8.76
N THR A 111 -28.43 7.27 8.75
CA THR A 111 -29.46 6.85 9.71
C THR A 111 -30.73 6.35 9.01
N PRO A 112 -31.39 5.30 9.54
CA PRO A 112 -32.68 4.83 9.02
C PRO A 112 -33.78 5.89 9.05
N ALA A 113 -33.66 6.90 9.92
CA ALA A 113 -34.64 7.97 10.09
C ALA A 113 -34.63 8.98 8.93
N GLU A 114 -33.49 9.14 8.25
CA GLU A 114 -33.33 10.06 7.10
C GLU A 114 -33.91 9.46 5.81
N ASN A 115 -34.02 8.13 5.74
CA ASN A 115 -34.58 7.39 4.60
C ASN A 115 -36.11 7.27 4.61
N VAL A 116 -36.77 7.84 5.62
CA VAL A 116 -38.23 8.02 5.63
C VAL A 116 -38.54 9.39 5.01
N GLU A 117 -38.24 9.56 3.73
CA GLU A 117 -38.95 10.60 2.97
C GLU A 117 -40.42 10.16 2.92
N LYS A 118 -41.24 10.81 3.75
CA LYS A 118 -42.70 10.80 3.62
C LYS A 118 -43.04 10.95 2.13
N PRO A 119 -44.05 10.22 1.60
CA PRO A 119 -44.48 10.45 0.23
C PRO A 119 -44.70 11.94 0.05
N GLN A 120 -43.96 12.55 -0.88
CA GLN A 120 -44.05 13.98 -1.14
C GLN A 120 -45.44 14.23 -1.73
N HIS A 121 -46.38 14.55 -0.84
CA HIS A 121 -47.79 14.82 -1.08
C HIS A 121 -48.54 13.66 -1.78
N SER A 122 -49.45 13.00 -1.06
CA SER A 122 -50.48 12.21 -1.72
C SER A 122 -51.25 13.16 -2.63
N VAL A 123 -51.39 12.84 -3.92
CA VAL A 123 -52.09 13.68 -4.91
C VAL A 123 -53.53 14.02 -4.47
N SER A 124 -54.10 13.23 -3.56
CA SER A 124 -55.38 13.49 -2.87
C SER A 124 -55.41 14.80 -2.08
N ASP A 125 -54.28 15.24 -1.54
CA ASP A 125 -54.22 16.38 -0.62
C ASP A 125 -54.19 17.71 -1.39
N LEU A 126 -53.77 17.68 -2.65
CA LEU A 126 -53.79 18.86 -3.54
C LEU A 126 -55.17 19.10 -4.18
N ILE A 127 -56.00 18.06 -4.31
CA ILE A 127 -57.34 18.18 -4.91
C ILE A 127 -58.32 18.82 -3.91
N ALA A 128 -58.14 18.57 -2.61
CA ALA A 128 -59.03 19.12 -1.57
C ALA A 128 -58.96 20.65 -1.39
N GLU A 129 -57.85 21.29 -1.78
CA GLU A 129 -57.66 22.74 -1.67
C GLU A 129 -58.25 23.52 -2.87
N ALA A 130 -58.53 22.83 -3.99
CA ALA A 130 -59.06 23.44 -5.21
C ALA A 130 -60.59 23.54 -5.24
N ASP A 131 -61.29 22.72 -4.45
CA ASP A 131 -62.75 22.66 -4.40
C ASP A 131 -63.36 23.57 -3.31
N SER A 132 -62.56 24.40 -2.63
CA SER A 132 -63.00 25.34 -1.59
C SER A 132 -62.85 26.82 -1.94
N LEU A 133 -62.75 27.17 -3.24
CA LEU A 133 -62.79 28.55 -3.75
C LEU A 133 -63.93 28.75 -4.75
#